data_AF-A0AAV6CMB2-F1
#
_entry.id   AF-A0AAV6CMB2-F1
#
_cell.length_a   1.000
_cell.length_b   1.000
_cell.length_c   1.000
_cell.angle_alpha   90.00
_cell.angle_beta   90.00
_cell.angle_gamma   90.00
#
_symmetry.space_group_name_H-M   'P 1'
#
loop_
_entity.id
_entity.type
_entity.pdbx_description
1 polymer ?
#
loop_
_entity_poly.entity_id
_entity_poly.type
_entity_poly.pdbx_seq_one_letter_code
_entity_poly.pdbx_strand_id
1 'polypeptide(L)'
;QPFNLRVPGGVQSISKPGKIYDIQYMQFFQADLLRGVGLRNANSAPGAGRRVLAQTMHDPLTDNAPTGNPNAPGGSVRIANDGSVAAMVPARRAMSWQTTSPAGDPVVRERYWLSFQPGEIRTCANCHGVNRADQLNRPASTNPPEALRALLRHWKTNNEATLGTIAIGEGNFPTVKFKRQAAAASLKQKIEYSNDLAQWLPASEYRANGATHVGPLVELERITGAFEAITLRDTQPAEGRRFYRVRTERE
;
A
#
# COMPACT_ATOMS: atom_id res chain seq x y z
N GLN A 1 26.55 2.79 -11.92
CA GLN A 1 25.14 2.55 -12.30
C GLN A 1 24.93 3.13 -13.69
N PRO A 2 23.96 2.66 -14.50
CA PRO A 2 23.65 3.27 -15.79
C PRO A 2 23.25 4.75 -15.65
N PHE A 3 23.58 5.59 -16.63
CA PHE A 3 23.34 7.05 -16.59
C PHE A 3 22.32 7.55 -17.64
N ASN A 4 22.09 6.76 -18.69
CA ASN A 4 21.12 7.06 -19.74
C ASN A 4 19.82 6.31 -19.44
N LEU A 5 18.89 6.99 -18.79
CA LEU A 5 17.63 6.40 -18.34
C LEU A 5 16.45 7.02 -19.10
N ARG A 6 15.48 6.19 -19.49
CA ARG A 6 14.25 6.63 -20.15
C ARG A 6 13.06 5.92 -19.51
N VAL A 7 12.00 6.68 -19.24
CA VAL A 7 10.67 6.10 -19.02
C VAL A 7 10.01 5.99 -20.41
N PRO A 8 9.68 4.78 -20.91
CA PRO A 8 9.04 4.64 -22.21
C PRO A 8 7.76 5.47 -22.30
N GLY A 9 7.67 6.35 -23.31
CA GLY A 9 6.54 7.28 -23.48
C GLY A 9 6.53 8.48 -22.53
N GLY A 10 7.61 8.69 -21.76
CA GLY A 10 7.73 9.76 -20.77
C GLY A 10 9.07 10.47 -20.83
N VAL A 11 9.53 10.93 -19.67
CA VAL A 11 10.79 11.67 -19.51
C VAL A 11 12.02 10.79 -19.72
N GLN A 12 13.14 11.44 -20.07
CA GLN A 12 14.44 10.80 -20.19
C GLN A 12 15.56 11.70 -19.71
N SER A 13 16.67 11.06 -19.32
CA SER A 13 17.92 11.72 -19.01
C SER A 13 19.06 11.01 -19.75
N ILE A 14 19.51 11.59 -20.86
CA ILE A 14 20.55 11.02 -21.72
C ILE A 14 21.74 11.99 -21.72
N SER A 15 22.86 11.57 -21.13
CA SER A 15 24.04 12.43 -20.92
C SER A 15 25.20 12.13 -21.87
N LYS A 16 25.24 10.92 -22.42
CA LYS A 16 26.34 10.44 -23.27
C LYS A 16 25.80 9.55 -24.40
N PRO A 17 26.49 9.44 -25.54
CA PRO A 17 26.21 8.41 -26.53
C PRO A 17 26.27 7.00 -25.91
N GLY A 18 25.48 6.06 -26.43
CA GLY A 18 25.49 4.66 -26.00
C GLY A 18 24.11 4.11 -25.65
N LYS A 19 24.10 2.99 -24.92
CA LYS A 19 22.86 2.29 -24.55
C LYS A 19 21.94 3.18 -23.71
N ILE A 20 20.69 3.27 -24.13
CA ILE A 20 19.59 3.85 -23.34
C ILE A 20 18.92 2.71 -22.59
N TYR A 21 18.75 2.88 -21.28
CA TYR A 21 18.11 1.89 -20.42
C TYR A 21 16.69 2.35 -20.13
N ASP A 22 15.72 1.55 -20.56
CA ASP A 22 14.34 1.76 -20.19
C ASP A 22 14.11 1.35 -18.74
N ILE A 23 13.36 2.18 -18.01
CA ILE A 23 12.89 1.92 -16.65
C ILE A 23 11.38 2.10 -16.60
N GLN A 24 10.67 1.16 -15.96
CA GLN A 24 9.20 1.18 -15.89
C GLN A 24 8.65 0.93 -14.48
N TYR A 25 9.36 0.18 -13.64
CA TYR A 25 8.92 -0.12 -12.28
C TYR A 25 9.99 0.23 -11.26
N MET A 26 9.56 0.63 -10.06
CA MET A 26 10.40 0.64 -8.86
C MET A 26 10.00 -0.54 -8.00
N GLN A 27 10.89 -1.52 -7.86
CA GLN A 27 10.69 -2.73 -7.08
C GLN A 27 11.32 -2.58 -5.69
N PHE A 28 10.56 -2.91 -4.65
CA PHE A 28 11.00 -2.81 -3.25
C PHE A 28 11.33 -4.19 -2.67
N PHE A 29 12.28 -4.19 -1.74
CA PHE A 29 12.76 -5.36 -1.02
C PHE A 29 12.76 -5.12 0.48
N GLN A 30 12.47 -6.17 1.24
CA GLN A 30 12.60 -6.25 2.69
C GLN A 30 13.84 -7.08 3.05
N ALA A 31 14.52 -6.65 4.11
CA ALA A 31 15.63 -7.37 4.71
C ALA A 31 15.10 -8.43 5.70
N ASP A 32 15.02 -9.67 5.25
CA ASP A 32 14.56 -10.77 6.10
C ASP A 32 15.73 -11.61 6.61
N LEU A 33 15.63 -12.01 7.88
CA LEU A 33 16.59 -12.90 8.52
C LEU A 33 16.23 -14.36 8.22
N LEU A 34 16.40 -14.80 6.97
CA LEU A 34 15.94 -16.14 6.53
C LEU A 34 17.01 -17.23 6.55
N ARG A 35 18.30 -16.89 6.52
CA ARG A 35 19.35 -17.92 6.58
C ARG A 35 19.66 -18.29 8.03
N GLY A 36 19.08 -19.40 8.47
CA GLY A 36 19.38 -20.09 9.73
C GLY A 36 20.69 -20.89 9.69
N VAL A 37 21.13 -21.32 10.87
CA VAL A 37 22.20 -22.31 11.06
C VAL A 37 21.60 -23.57 11.68
N GLY A 38 22.26 -24.72 11.56
CA GLY A 38 21.83 -25.94 12.25
C GLY A 38 21.13 -27.00 11.41
N LEU A 39 20.98 -26.79 10.10
CA LEU A 39 20.68 -27.88 9.17
C LEU A 39 21.90 -28.80 9.05
N ARG A 40 21.95 -29.86 9.85
CA ARG A 40 23.04 -30.86 9.84
C ARG A 40 22.63 -32.16 9.14
N ASN A 41 21.34 -32.45 9.07
CA ASN A 41 20.75 -33.55 8.33
C ASN A 41 19.29 -33.20 7.94
N ALA A 42 18.64 -34.09 7.18
CA ALA A 42 17.28 -33.89 6.66
C ALA A 42 16.20 -33.69 7.75
N ASN A 43 16.47 -34.08 9.01
CA ASN A 43 15.53 -33.99 10.12
C ASN A 43 15.85 -32.85 11.09
N SER A 44 16.87 -32.05 10.80
CA SER A 44 17.27 -30.94 11.68
C SER A 44 16.33 -29.75 11.48
N ALA A 45 15.81 -29.17 12.57
CA ALA A 45 15.16 -27.87 12.52
C ALA A 45 16.23 -26.77 12.40
N PRO A 46 16.20 -25.88 11.39
CA PRO A 46 17.10 -24.74 11.35
C PRO A 46 16.82 -23.82 12.54
N GLY A 47 17.87 -23.33 13.18
CA GLY A 47 17.76 -22.23 14.13
C GLY A 47 17.27 -20.96 13.43
N ALA A 48 16.75 -20.00 14.20
CA ALA A 48 16.31 -18.71 13.68
C ALA A 48 17.35 -18.06 12.77
N GLY A 49 16.91 -17.44 11.68
CA GLY A 49 17.82 -16.86 10.70
C GLY A 49 18.61 -15.68 11.24
N ARG A 50 19.84 -15.54 10.75
CA ARG A 50 20.81 -14.54 11.24
C ARG A 50 21.40 -13.66 10.15
N ARG A 51 21.26 -14.05 8.87
CA ARG A 51 21.74 -13.26 7.73
C ARG A 51 20.57 -12.64 7.00
N VAL A 52 20.67 -11.34 6.78
CA VAL A 52 19.75 -10.56 5.96
C VAL A 52 19.82 -11.02 4.51
N LEU A 53 18.68 -11.39 3.95
CA LEU A 53 18.47 -11.59 2.52
C LEU A 53 17.42 -10.61 2.03
N ALA A 54 17.65 -10.03 0.86
CA ALA A 54 16.64 -9.23 0.19
C ALA A 54 15.52 -10.17 -0.28
N GLN A 55 14.33 -9.99 0.26
CA GLN A 55 13.11 -10.59 -0.26
C GLN A 55 12.29 -9.51 -0.91
N THR A 56 11.58 -9.85 -1.99
CA THR A 56 10.58 -8.96 -2.56
C THR A 56 9.64 -8.47 -1.45
N MET A 57 9.30 -7.19 -1.45
CA MET A 57 8.39 -6.61 -0.46
C MET A 57 7.08 -7.41 -0.43
N HIS A 58 6.77 -7.95 0.74
CA HIS A 58 5.65 -8.88 0.95
C HIS A 58 4.86 -8.53 2.23
N ASP A 59 5.07 -7.33 2.78
CA ASP A 59 4.31 -6.89 3.96
C ASP A 59 2.85 -6.67 3.54
N PRO A 60 1.91 -7.44 4.14
CA PRO A 60 0.52 -7.41 3.71
C PRO A 60 -0.16 -6.07 3.97
N LEU A 61 0.39 -5.20 4.83
CA LEU A 61 -0.21 -3.89 5.12
C LEU A 61 0.09 -2.83 4.06
N THR A 62 0.88 -3.17 3.04
CA THR A 62 1.26 -2.23 1.99
C THR A 62 0.16 -2.13 0.93
N ASP A 63 -0.62 -1.04 0.94
CA ASP A 63 -1.69 -0.78 -0.05
C ASP A 63 -1.20 0.16 -1.18
N ASN A 64 -0.29 -0.36 -2.01
CA ASN A 64 0.17 0.36 -3.20
C ASN A 64 -0.82 0.22 -4.37
N ALA A 65 -0.86 1.26 -5.20
CA ALA A 65 -1.60 1.20 -6.45
C ALA A 65 -1.05 0.07 -7.35
N PRO A 66 -1.93 -0.71 -8.01
CA PRO A 66 -1.49 -1.76 -8.93
C PRO A 66 -0.70 -1.15 -10.09
N THR A 67 0.29 -1.89 -10.58
CA THR A 67 1.15 -1.46 -11.69
C THR A 67 0.41 -1.38 -13.03
N GLY A 68 -0.80 -1.96 -13.12
CA GLY A 68 -1.56 -2.12 -14.36
C GLY A 68 -1.03 -3.22 -15.28
N ASN A 69 0.05 -3.92 -14.89
CA ASN A 69 0.62 -5.03 -15.64
C ASN A 69 0.76 -6.26 -14.72
N PRO A 70 0.06 -7.38 -14.99
CA PRO A 70 0.14 -8.58 -14.17
C PRO A 70 1.52 -9.23 -14.18
N ASN A 71 2.35 -8.95 -15.18
CA ASN A 71 3.71 -9.46 -15.30
C ASN A 71 4.77 -8.51 -14.71
N ALA A 72 4.35 -7.41 -14.06
CA ALA A 72 5.29 -6.53 -13.38
C ALA A 72 6.01 -7.28 -12.24
N PRO A 73 7.27 -6.95 -11.93
CA PRO A 73 7.98 -7.57 -10.81
C PRO A 73 7.17 -7.43 -9.51
N GLY A 74 7.09 -8.50 -8.71
CA GLY A 74 6.41 -8.46 -7.42
C GLY A 74 6.98 -7.36 -6.51
N GLY A 75 6.14 -6.80 -5.64
CA GLY A 75 6.54 -5.73 -4.72
C GLY A 75 6.95 -4.42 -5.40
N SER A 76 6.52 -4.19 -6.64
CA SER A 76 6.83 -2.99 -7.39
C SER A 76 5.66 -2.02 -7.53
N VAL A 77 6.00 -0.77 -7.80
CA VAL A 77 5.08 0.28 -8.25
C VAL A 77 5.52 0.78 -9.62
N ARG A 78 4.59 1.33 -10.40
CA ARG A 78 4.90 1.92 -11.70
C ARG A 78 5.65 3.25 -11.53
N ILE A 79 6.68 3.47 -12.35
CA ILE A 79 7.28 4.79 -12.53
C ILE A 79 6.36 5.60 -13.45
N ALA A 80 5.92 6.77 -13.00
CA ALA A 80 5.04 7.62 -13.79
C ALA A 80 5.76 8.22 -15.01
N ASN A 81 5.01 8.75 -15.96
CA ASN A 81 5.59 9.26 -17.22
C ASN A 81 6.47 10.50 -16.98
N ASP A 82 6.23 11.23 -15.89
CA ASP A 82 7.07 12.33 -15.41
C ASP A 82 8.33 11.86 -14.64
N GLY A 83 8.55 10.54 -14.52
CA GLY A 83 9.68 9.93 -13.82
C GLY A 83 9.49 9.81 -12.31
N SER A 84 8.36 10.28 -11.76
CA SER A 84 8.09 10.21 -10.33
C SER A 84 7.73 8.78 -9.90
N VAL A 85 7.98 8.50 -8.61
CA VAL A 85 7.66 7.24 -7.94
C VAL A 85 7.06 7.58 -6.58
N ALA A 86 6.01 6.86 -6.20
CA ALA A 86 5.46 6.92 -4.85
C ALA A 86 5.02 5.51 -4.43
N ALA A 87 5.32 5.17 -3.19
CA ALA A 87 4.94 3.89 -2.60
C ALA A 87 4.72 4.04 -1.11
N MET A 88 3.73 3.32 -0.58
CA MET A 88 3.70 2.89 0.79
C MET A 88 4.74 1.78 0.98
N VAL A 89 5.46 1.83 2.08
CA VAL A 89 6.46 0.83 2.48
C VAL A 89 6.27 0.52 3.96
N PRO A 90 6.60 -0.68 4.43
CA PRO A 90 6.43 -1.04 5.82
C PRO A 90 7.36 -0.23 6.72
N ALA A 91 6.78 0.33 7.78
CA ALA A 91 7.55 1.00 8.83
C ALA A 91 8.34 -0.01 9.66
N ARG A 92 9.47 0.43 10.24
CA ARG A 92 10.35 -0.37 11.11
C ARG A 92 10.87 -1.65 10.46
N ARG A 93 10.90 -1.70 9.12
CA ARG A 93 11.60 -2.71 8.33
C ARG A 93 12.78 -2.07 7.63
N ALA A 94 13.85 -2.83 7.46
CA ALA A 94 14.94 -2.44 6.59
C ALA A 94 14.54 -2.71 5.14
N MET A 95 14.53 -1.65 4.34
CA MET A 95 14.04 -1.60 2.97
C MET A 95 15.17 -1.25 2.01
N SER A 96 15.11 -1.81 0.80
CA SER A 96 15.93 -1.40 -0.34
C SER A 96 15.09 -1.45 -1.61
N TRP A 97 15.57 -0.90 -2.71
CA TRP A 97 14.81 -0.85 -3.95
C TRP A 97 15.68 -0.80 -5.20
N GLN A 98 15.06 -1.08 -6.34
CA GLN A 98 15.67 -0.97 -7.65
C GLN A 98 14.67 -0.51 -8.70
N THR A 99 15.15 0.18 -9.73
CA THR A 99 14.38 0.36 -10.95
C THR A 99 14.54 -0.88 -11.83
N THR A 100 13.49 -1.23 -12.58
CA THR A 100 13.54 -2.34 -13.53
C THR A 100 13.13 -1.89 -14.93
N SER A 101 13.60 -2.61 -15.94
CA SER A 101 13.12 -2.52 -17.31
C SER A 101 11.64 -2.93 -17.42
N PRO A 102 10.98 -2.68 -18.57
CA PRO A 102 9.64 -3.22 -18.83
C PRO A 102 9.54 -4.74 -18.71
N ALA A 103 10.63 -5.46 -19.00
CA ALA A 103 10.73 -6.92 -18.87
C ALA A 103 11.03 -7.38 -17.43
N GLY A 104 11.24 -6.45 -16.48
CA GLY A 104 11.55 -6.75 -15.08
C GLY A 104 13.04 -6.86 -14.77
N ASP A 105 13.92 -6.61 -15.75
CA ASP A 105 15.37 -6.66 -15.51
C ASP A 105 15.84 -5.50 -14.64
N PRO A 106 16.67 -5.74 -13.62
CA PRO A 106 17.15 -4.68 -12.73
C PRO A 106 18.15 -3.72 -13.41
N VAL A 107 17.88 -2.41 -13.35
CA VAL A 107 18.68 -1.36 -14.01
C VAL A 107 19.52 -0.56 -12.99
N VAL A 108 18.86 0.18 -12.08
CA VAL A 108 19.52 0.98 -11.03
C VAL A 108 19.11 0.42 -9.68
N ARG A 109 20.06 0.26 -8.76
CA ARG A 109 19.83 -0.35 -7.44
C ARG A 109 20.25 0.59 -6.33
N GLU A 110 19.37 0.84 -5.38
CA GLU A 110 19.75 1.34 -4.07
C GLU A 110 20.56 0.25 -3.36
N ARG A 111 21.72 0.61 -2.79
CA ARG A 111 22.65 -0.36 -2.20
C ARG A 111 22.72 -0.28 -0.68
N TYR A 112 21.85 0.54 -0.09
CA TYR A 112 21.68 0.67 1.35
C TYR A 112 20.37 0.05 1.81
N TRP A 113 20.37 -0.32 3.09
CA TRP A 113 19.16 -0.61 3.85
C TRP A 113 18.71 0.68 4.52
N LEU A 114 17.47 1.06 4.27
CA LEU A 114 16.84 2.25 4.85
C LEU A 114 15.64 1.83 5.67
N SER A 115 15.43 2.50 6.79
CA SER A 115 14.23 2.29 7.61
C SER A 115 13.38 3.56 7.65
N PHE A 116 12.10 3.34 7.90
CA PHE A 116 11.07 4.39 7.99
C PHE A 116 10.36 4.26 9.34
N GLN A 117 10.04 5.39 9.96
CA GLN A 117 9.18 5.39 11.15
C GLN A 117 7.69 5.31 10.75
N PRO A 118 6.80 4.80 11.64
CA PRO A 118 5.37 4.86 11.39
C PRO A 118 4.92 6.30 11.16
N GLY A 119 4.21 6.55 10.07
CA GLY A 119 3.73 7.89 9.68
C GLY A 119 4.78 8.79 9.01
N GLU A 120 6.02 8.32 8.82
CA GLU A 120 7.05 9.08 8.12
C GLU A 120 6.70 9.23 6.63
N ILE A 121 6.86 10.45 6.10
CA ILE A 121 6.89 10.72 4.67
C ILE A 121 8.31 11.13 4.31
N ARG A 122 8.94 10.38 3.41
CA ARG A 122 10.28 10.69 2.89
C ARG A 122 10.20 11.01 1.41
N THR A 123 10.87 12.09 1.01
CA THR A 123 10.91 12.54 -0.39
C THR A 123 12.36 12.71 -0.84
N CYS A 124 12.62 12.35 -2.09
CA CYS A 124 13.90 12.55 -2.76
C CYS A 124 13.60 13.10 -4.16
N ALA A 125 14.24 14.20 -4.56
CA ALA A 125 14.04 14.77 -5.90
C ALA A 125 14.62 13.88 -7.02
N ASN A 126 15.67 13.12 -6.71
CA ASN A 126 16.41 12.30 -7.67
C ASN A 126 17.01 11.06 -7.00
N CYS A 127 17.32 10.03 -7.79
CA CYS A 127 18.10 8.89 -7.33
C CYS A 127 19.53 9.36 -7.00
N HIS A 128 19.94 9.25 -5.73
CA HIS A 128 21.23 9.74 -5.20
C HIS A 128 21.35 11.26 -4.94
N GLY A 129 20.23 11.98 -4.92
CA GLY A 129 20.17 13.38 -4.48
C GLY A 129 20.89 14.37 -5.40
N VAL A 130 20.37 15.59 -5.49
CA VAL A 130 21.01 16.69 -6.22
C VAL A 130 21.49 17.71 -5.21
N ASN A 131 22.81 17.92 -5.10
CA ASN A 131 23.35 18.98 -4.24
C ASN A 131 23.21 20.37 -4.88
N ARG A 132 23.25 20.47 -6.22
CA ARG A 132 23.08 21.72 -6.98
C ARG A 132 22.37 21.50 -8.30
N ALA A 133 22.90 20.60 -9.11
CA ALA A 133 22.32 20.21 -10.39
C ALA A 133 22.44 18.70 -10.60
N ASP A 134 21.57 18.15 -11.44
CA ASP A 134 21.62 16.74 -11.81
C ASP A 134 22.77 16.43 -12.78
N GLN A 135 22.87 15.18 -13.22
CA GLN A 135 23.92 14.73 -14.15
C GLN A 135 23.86 15.38 -15.55
N LEU A 136 22.79 16.13 -15.85
CA LEU A 136 22.61 16.92 -17.07
C LEU A 136 22.71 18.43 -16.79
N ASN A 137 23.20 18.82 -15.61
CA ASN A 137 23.29 20.21 -15.17
C ASN A 137 21.94 20.93 -15.11
N ARG A 138 20.84 20.19 -14.89
CA ARG A 138 19.49 20.75 -14.68
C ARG A 138 19.25 21.02 -13.20
N PRO A 139 18.41 22.01 -12.85
CA PRO A 139 18.01 22.25 -11.47
C PRO A 139 17.13 21.09 -10.93
N ALA A 140 16.84 21.13 -9.64
CA ALA A 140 15.89 20.20 -9.03
C ALA A 140 14.52 20.26 -9.73
N SER A 141 13.88 19.09 -9.84
CA SER A 141 12.53 18.97 -10.40
C SER A 141 11.52 19.78 -9.59
N THR A 142 10.64 20.51 -10.29
CA THR A 142 9.54 21.31 -9.70
C THR A 142 8.16 20.79 -10.08
N ASN A 143 8.07 19.74 -10.91
CA ASN A 143 6.78 19.17 -11.31
C ASN A 143 6.10 18.49 -10.12
N PRO A 144 4.78 18.67 -9.94
CA PRO A 144 4.02 17.87 -8.98
C PRO A 144 4.14 16.38 -9.34
N PRO A 145 4.50 15.49 -8.39
CA PRO A 145 4.77 14.09 -8.69
C PRO A 145 3.47 13.35 -9.05
N GLU A 146 3.35 12.94 -10.31
CA GLU A 146 2.18 12.22 -10.80
C GLU A 146 1.94 10.89 -10.05
N ALA A 147 3.02 10.16 -9.71
CA ALA A 147 2.92 8.90 -8.99
C ALA A 147 2.32 9.08 -7.58
N LEU A 148 2.65 10.18 -6.88
CA LEU A 148 2.07 10.47 -5.57
C LEU A 148 0.58 10.76 -5.70
N ARG A 149 0.18 11.57 -6.69
CA ARG A 149 -1.24 11.83 -6.98
C ARG A 149 -1.99 10.52 -7.27
N ALA A 150 -1.40 9.63 -8.05
CA ALA A 150 -2.01 8.34 -8.37
C ALA A 150 -2.17 7.45 -7.12
N LEU A 151 -1.13 7.37 -6.28
CA LEU A 151 -1.17 6.63 -5.01
C LEU A 151 -2.26 7.15 -4.08
N LEU A 152 -2.34 8.48 -3.89
CA LEU A 152 -3.34 9.09 -3.00
C LEU A 152 -4.77 8.90 -3.52
N ARG A 153 -4.98 8.97 -4.84
CA ARG A 153 -6.29 8.67 -5.46
C ARG A 153 -6.67 7.20 -5.27
N HIS A 154 -5.76 6.27 -5.55
CA HIS A 154 -5.97 4.84 -5.30
C HIS A 154 -6.33 4.59 -3.85
N TRP A 155 -5.56 5.15 -2.92
CA TRP A 155 -5.79 4.93 -1.50
C TRP A 155 -7.12 5.50 -1.05
N LYS A 156 -7.47 6.72 -1.46
CA LYS A 156 -8.76 7.34 -1.14
C LYS A 156 -9.93 6.51 -1.67
N THR A 157 -9.92 6.17 -2.96
CA THR A 157 -11.01 5.41 -3.60
C THR A 157 -11.21 4.04 -2.96
N ASN A 158 -10.14 3.37 -2.53
CA ASN A 158 -10.23 2.00 -2.02
C ASN A 158 -10.40 1.89 -0.50
N ASN A 159 -10.10 2.93 0.27
CA ASN A 159 -10.13 2.88 1.74
C ASN A 159 -11.20 3.79 2.35
N GLU A 160 -11.87 4.62 1.57
CA GLU A 160 -13.02 5.40 2.03
C GLU A 160 -14.23 4.47 2.23
N ALA A 161 -14.85 4.55 3.41
CA ALA A 161 -16.10 3.83 3.66
C ALA A 161 -17.22 4.47 2.85
N THR A 162 -18.00 3.65 2.13
CA THR A 162 -19.10 4.11 1.28
C THR A 162 -20.43 3.82 1.95
N LEU A 163 -21.32 4.81 1.92
CA LEU A 163 -22.71 4.65 2.34
C LEU A 163 -23.59 4.27 1.16
N GLY A 164 -24.61 3.46 1.42
CA GLY A 164 -25.62 3.08 0.44
C GLY A 164 -26.96 2.80 1.12
N THR A 165 -27.88 2.24 0.35
CA THR A 165 -29.18 1.78 0.83
C THR A 165 -29.55 0.48 0.13
N ILE A 166 -30.24 -0.42 0.82
CA ILE A 166 -30.85 -1.61 0.24
C ILE A 166 -32.35 -1.62 0.52
N ALA A 167 -33.16 -1.92 -0.49
CA ALA A 167 -34.61 -2.04 -0.35
C ALA A 167 -34.97 -3.46 0.13
N ILE A 168 -35.79 -3.56 1.18
CA ILE A 168 -36.31 -4.82 1.72
C ILE A 168 -37.78 -4.61 2.04
N GLY A 169 -38.66 -5.29 1.30
CA GLY A 169 -40.09 -4.99 1.33
C GLY A 169 -40.33 -3.53 0.91
N GLU A 170 -41.06 -2.78 1.72
CA GLU A 170 -41.34 -1.35 1.50
C GLU A 170 -40.29 -0.42 2.15
N GLY A 171 -39.32 -0.96 2.90
CA GLY A 171 -38.32 -0.19 3.62
C GLY A 171 -37.00 -0.05 2.87
N ASN A 172 -36.37 1.13 2.98
CA ASN A 172 -34.98 1.36 2.57
C ASN A 172 -34.06 1.34 3.79
N PHE A 173 -33.06 0.48 3.80
CA PHE A 173 -32.17 0.30 4.94
C PHE A 173 -30.77 0.82 4.60
N PRO A 174 -30.19 1.74 5.38
CA PRO A 174 -28.84 2.20 5.15
C PRO A 174 -27.82 1.07 5.18
N THR A 175 -26.81 1.16 4.34
CA THR A 175 -25.67 0.26 4.34
C THR A 175 -24.37 1.03 4.49
N VAL A 176 -23.41 0.43 5.16
CA VAL A 176 -22.03 0.91 5.21
C VAL A 176 -21.12 -0.19 4.69
N LYS A 177 -20.37 0.13 3.64
CA LYS A 177 -19.36 -0.75 3.06
C LYS A 177 -17.98 -0.20 3.35
N PHE A 178 -17.08 -1.06 3.81
CA PHE A 178 -15.71 -0.67 4.12
C PHE A 178 -14.73 -1.80 3.81
N LYS A 179 -13.47 -1.41 3.61
CA LYS A 179 -12.35 -2.31 3.35
C LYS A 179 -11.56 -2.51 4.65
N ARG A 180 -11.12 -3.74 4.92
CA ARG A 180 -10.18 -4.05 6.02
C ARG A 180 -9.11 -5.03 5.59
N GLN A 181 -8.03 -5.10 6.36
CA GLN A 181 -6.95 -6.06 6.14
C GLN A 181 -7.01 -7.16 7.20
N ALA A 182 -7.54 -8.33 6.86
CA ALA A 182 -7.69 -9.43 7.81
C ALA A 182 -6.34 -9.93 8.36
N ALA A 183 -5.28 -9.91 7.54
CA ALA A 183 -3.93 -10.28 7.93
C ALA A 183 -3.29 -9.30 8.94
N ALA A 184 -3.87 -8.12 9.15
CA ALA A 184 -3.37 -7.11 10.07
C ALA A 184 -3.78 -7.42 11.52
N ALA A 185 -3.18 -8.44 12.14
CA ALA A 185 -3.56 -8.89 13.48
C ALA A 185 -3.58 -7.79 14.56
N SER A 186 -2.73 -6.77 14.43
CA SER A 186 -2.68 -5.64 15.35
C SER A 186 -3.70 -4.53 15.08
N LEU A 187 -4.58 -4.68 14.08
CA LEU A 187 -5.57 -3.67 13.72
C LEU A 187 -6.98 -4.19 13.98
N LYS A 188 -7.83 -3.31 14.49
CA LYS A 188 -9.28 -3.52 14.60
C LYS A 188 -10.04 -2.40 13.90
N GLN A 189 -11.18 -2.75 13.30
CA GLN A 189 -12.11 -1.77 12.72
C GLN A 189 -13.33 -1.66 13.62
N LYS A 190 -13.60 -0.46 14.12
CA LYS A 190 -14.81 -0.13 14.87
C LYS A 190 -15.78 0.62 13.98
N ILE A 191 -17.00 0.14 13.91
CA ILE A 191 -18.09 0.79 13.22
C ILE A 191 -18.99 1.39 14.30
N GLU A 192 -19.22 2.68 14.17
CA GLU A 192 -20.05 3.44 15.09
C GLU A 192 -21.12 4.18 14.29
N TYR A 193 -22.25 4.45 14.94
CA TYR A 193 -23.35 5.20 14.36
C TYR A 193 -23.73 6.36 15.27
N SER A 194 -24.37 7.37 14.68
CA SER A 194 -24.84 8.57 15.38
C SER A 194 -26.09 9.11 14.70
N ASN A 195 -26.95 9.78 15.46
CA ASN A 195 -28.08 10.53 14.90
C ASN A 195 -27.81 12.05 14.86
N ASP A 196 -26.75 12.53 15.53
CA ASP A 196 -26.48 13.96 15.78
C ASP A 196 -25.02 14.39 15.58
N LEU A 197 -24.12 13.45 15.24
CA LEU A 197 -22.66 13.61 15.16
C LEU A 197 -21.95 13.94 16.49
N ALA A 198 -22.70 14.18 17.58
CA ALA A 198 -22.18 14.49 18.91
C ALA A 198 -21.96 13.21 19.73
N GLN A 199 -22.93 12.28 19.70
CA GLN A 199 -22.84 10.99 20.38
C GLN A 199 -22.66 9.86 19.39
N TRP A 200 -21.61 9.06 19.59
CA TRP A 200 -21.28 7.90 18.77
C TRP A 200 -21.47 6.63 19.58
N LEU A 201 -22.35 5.76 19.09
CA LEU A 201 -22.66 4.47 19.70
C LEU A 201 -21.96 3.35 18.93
N PRO A 202 -21.46 2.31 19.63
CA PRO A 202 -20.83 1.18 18.96
C PRO A 202 -21.87 0.38 18.18
N ALA A 203 -21.52 -0.07 16.97
CA ALA A 203 -22.36 -0.96 16.17
C ALA A 203 -21.71 -2.32 15.97
N SER A 204 -20.52 -2.35 15.38
CA SER A 204 -19.78 -3.58 15.10
C SER A 204 -18.29 -3.37 15.32
N GLU A 205 -17.58 -4.41 15.69
CA GLU A 205 -16.13 -4.42 15.77
C GLU A 205 -15.57 -5.62 15.02
N TYR A 206 -14.50 -5.40 14.26
CA TYR A 206 -13.85 -6.40 13.44
C TYR A 206 -12.39 -6.52 13.84
N ARG A 207 -11.96 -7.75 14.13
CA ARG A 207 -10.60 -8.13 14.52
C ARG A 207 -10.11 -9.26 13.63
N ALA A 208 -8.82 -9.57 13.68
CA ALA A 208 -8.27 -10.68 12.89
C ALA A 208 -8.97 -12.02 13.18
N ASN A 209 -9.39 -12.25 14.42
CA ASN A 209 -9.99 -13.52 14.85
C ASN A 209 -11.53 -13.54 14.84
N GLY A 210 -12.20 -12.52 14.29
CA GLY A 210 -13.66 -12.51 14.21
C GLY A 210 -14.28 -11.11 14.18
N ALA A 211 -15.60 -11.08 14.35
CA ALA A 211 -16.39 -9.85 14.44
C ALA A 211 -17.36 -9.94 15.63
N THR A 212 -17.66 -8.80 16.24
CA THR A 212 -18.70 -8.64 17.26
C THR A 212 -19.70 -7.58 16.82
N HIS A 213 -20.98 -7.80 17.13
CA HIS A 213 -22.08 -6.91 16.76
C HIS A 213 -22.87 -6.56 18.01
N VAL A 214 -22.99 -5.26 18.32
CA VAL A 214 -23.59 -4.73 19.55
C VAL A 214 -24.63 -3.64 19.30
N GLY A 215 -24.82 -3.23 18.04
CA GLY A 215 -25.78 -2.21 17.66
C GLY A 215 -26.68 -2.63 16.50
N PRO A 216 -27.29 -1.66 15.79
CA PRO A 216 -28.32 -1.94 14.79
C PRO A 216 -27.73 -2.42 13.46
N LEU A 217 -26.45 -2.78 13.38
CA LEU A 217 -25.83 -3.22 12.13
C LEU A 217 -25.69 -4.74 12.07
N VAL A 218 -26.09 -5.31 10.94
CA VAL A 218 -25.90 -6.73 10.61
C VAL A 218 -25.02 -6.86 9.36
N GLU A 219 -24.11 -7.85 9.35
CA GLU A 219 -23.29 -8.16 8.17
C GLU A 219 -24.17 -8.79 7.08
N LEU A 220 -24.18 -8.16 5.90
CA LEU A 220 -24.87 -8.69 4.72
C LEU A 220 -23.93 -9.51 3.85
N GLU A 221 -22.72 -9.00 3.66
CA GLU A 221 -21.77 -9.54 2.70
C GLU A 221 -20.35 -9.35 3.20
N ARG A 222 -19.53 -10.37 2.96
CA ARG A 222 -18.08 -10.33 3.09
C ARG A 222 -17.44 -10.92 1.84
N ILE A 223 -16.70 -10.09 1.12
CA ILE A 223 -15.85 -10.52 0.02
C ILE A 223 -14.44 -10.71 0.60
N THR A 224 -13.94 -11.94 0.54
CA THR A 224 -12.61 -12.30 1.05
C THR A 224 -11.52 -12.06 0.00
N GLY A 225 -10.30 -11.84 0.46
CA GLY A 225 -9.15 -11.55 -0.38
C GLY A 225 -7.96 -11.12 0.47
N ALA A 226 -6.93 -10.53 -0.16
CA ALA A 226 -5.85 -9.89 0.59
C ALA A 226 -6.44 -8.84 1.55
N PHE A 227 -7.35 -8.03 1.02
CA PHE A 227 -8.24 -7.16 1.78
C PHE A 227 -9.67 -7.72 1.73
N GLU A 228 -10.39 -7.65 2.85
CA GLU A 228 -11.82 -7.96 2.90
C GLU A 228 -12.63 -6.71 2.61
N ALA A 229 -13.69 -6.84 1.81
CA ALA A 229 -14.74 -5.83 1.71
C ALA A 229 -15.97 -6.32 2.47
N ILE A 230 -16.41 -5.54 3.46
CA ILE A 230 -17.54 -5.87 4.33
C ILE A 230 -18.66 -4.87 4.07
N THR A 231 -19.86 -5.39 3.87
CA THR A 231 -21.08 -4.59 3.78
C THR A 231 -21.96 -4.89 4.99
N LEU A 232 -22.23 -3.86 5.79
CA LEU A 232 -23.18 -3.89 6.89
C LEU A 232 -24.47 -3.19 6.48
N ARG A 233 -25.60 -3.63 7.05
CA ARG A 233 -26.90 -2.99 6.91
C ARG A 233 -27.47 -2.65 8.26
N ASP A 234 -28.08 -1.48 8.35
CA ASP A 234 -28.93 -1.14 9.49
C ASP A 234 -30.16 -2.06 9.56
N THR A 235 -30.58 -2.40 10.78
CA THR A 235 -31.80 -3.15 11.02
C THR A 235 -33.02 -2.24 11.05
N GLN A 236 -32.82 -0.92 11.09
CA GLN A 236 -33.86 0.08 11.01
C GLN A 236 -33.91 0.70 9.61
N PRO A 237 -35.12 1.01 9.10
CA PRO A 237 -35.25 1.77 7.87
C PRO A 237 -34.62 3.17 8.02
N ALA A 238 -34.32 3.79 6.89
CA ALA A 238 -33.75 5.13 6.79
C ALA A 238 -34.79 6.19 7.22
N GLU A 239 -34.92 6.39 8.53
CA GLU A 239 -35.78 7.42 9.11
C GLU A 239 -34.92 8.52 9.76
N GLY A 240 -35.05 9.75 9.25
CA GLY A 240 -34.28 10.88 9.76
C GLY A 240 -32.78 10.84 9.40
N ARG A 241 -31.97 11.56 10.17
CA ARG A 241 -30.51 11.63 9.95
C ARG A 241 -29.82 10.50 10.71
N ARG A 242 -29.07 9.68 9.98
CA ARG A 242 -28.17 8.69 10.55
C ARG A 242 -26.80 8.79 9.90
N PHE A 243 -25.78 8.76 10.74
CA PHE A 243 -24.38 8.87 10.36
C PHE A 243 -23.65 7.60 10.78
N TYR A 244 -22.68 7.20 9.98
CA TYR A 244 -21.81 6.07 10.28
C TYR A 244 -20.36 6.51 10.11
N ARG A 245 -19.47 5.91 10.90
CA ARG A 245 -18.03 6.03 10.69
C ARG A 245 -17.36 4.70 10.94
N VAL A 246 -16.24 4.51 10.25
CA VAL A 246 -15.36 3.36 10.42
C VAL A 246 -14.03 3.87 10.95
N ARG A 247 -13.63 3.40 12.13
CA ARG A 247 -12.35 3.75 12.76
C ARG A 247 -11.42 2.56 12.71
N THR A 248 -10.21 2.79 12.22
CA THR A 248 -9.12 1.83 12.34
C THR A 248 -8.31 2.17 13.58
N GLU A 249 -8.23 1.22 14.52
CA GLU A 249 -7.45 1.35 15.74
C GLU A 249 -6.38 0.26 15.79
N ARG A 250 -5.26 0.57 16.44
CA ARG A 250 -4.29 -0.45 16.82
C ARG A 250 -4.72 -1.08 18.14
N GLU A 251 -4.59 -2.40 18.23
CA GLU A 251 -4.66 -3.11 19.52
C GLU A 251 -3.46 -2.79 20.41
#